data_AF-A0AAJ0HK26-F1
#
_entry.id   AF-A0AAJ0HK26-F1
#
_cell.length_a   1.000
_cell.length_b   1.000
_cell.length_c   1.000
_cell.angle_alpha   90.00
_cell.angle_beta   90.00
_cell.angle_gamma   90.00
#
_symmetry.space_group_name_H-M   'P 1'
#
loop_
_entity.id
_entity.type
_entity.pdbx_description
1 polymer ?
#
loop_
_entity_poly.entity_id
_entity_poly.type
_entity_poly.pdbx_seq_one_letter_code
_entity_poly.pdbx_strand_id
1 'polypeptide(L)'
;AELRKVETEIKRADELCRIPSFDENDPPSQELFKLAAAVHSRYAVRQFCSIVRTYREPNTSRLPVNVGGDLFTRATRRLANISSARKEKLIIRLNEFYLAEDIDNSRDGGLRADPDFTRRVREDARWDQHTYDRHVKNGRKWRKICKGSGNGAGLLCFLFLKQQDDFFKISPSAFRDMTDSAIRVFSQLLDSDYIRSLCEVGNALLRSLDGDDVVFRWETTDVALDQLAEAEMLELMQPLRPAAENIYDPDRYPQWRRPPAWLETWPWPANPTRIPDSERQCDFCRKPGCSCINQLLYPKSRPTPQIKSFPKGRLGLQAVASEPGQIAYRMGDPIGCLYGEIAPLGVYDNEQTIEFVKPRPTDENAVCRIRRVDVGNLFWFLNHSHKPLAHFLQTRVSGRWVMEIRAVQDIYDGSEINIDWTK
;
A
#
# COMPACT_ATOMS: atom_id res chain seq x y z
N ALA A 1 13.30 12.55 -38.73
CA ALA A 1 13.72 13.92 -38.36
C ALA A 1 12.82 14.54 -37.28
N GLU A 2 11.50 14.46 -37.39
CA GLU A 2 10.59 15.10 -36.44
C GLU A 2 10.56 14.46 -35.05
N LEU A 3 10.54 13.11 -34.94
CA LEU A 3 10.60 12.44 -33.64
C LEU A 3 11.90 12.75 -32.86
N ARG A 4 13.03 12.91 -33.55
CA ARG A 4 14.30 13.34 -32.92
C ARG A 4 14.22 14.76 -32.34
N LYS A 5 13.43 15.65 -32.96
CA LYS A 5 13.15 16.98 -32.38
C LYS A 5 12.34 16.84 -31.10
N VAL A 6 11.28 16.00 -31.12
CA VAL A 6 10.46 15.72 -29.94
C VAL A 6 11.28 15.09 -28.81
N GLU A 7 12.18 14.15 -29.13
CA GLU A 7 13.11 13.55 -28.17
C GLU A 7 14.02 14.60 -27.52
N THR A 8 14.57 15.51 -28.32
CA THR A 8 15.41 16.62 -27.83
C THR A 8 14.61 17.54 -26.90
N GLU A 9 13.36 17.84 -27.24
CA GLU A 9 12.46 18.62 -26.39
C GLU A 9 12.19 17.91 -25.05
N ILE A 10 11.93 16.60 -25.09
CA ILE A 10 11.72 15.77 -23.89
C ILE A 10 12.95 15.79 -22.99
N LYS A 11 14.13 15.52 -23.55
CA LYS A 11 15.39 15.54 -22.81
C LYS A 11 15.74 16.90 -22.23
N ARG A 12 15.31 17.99 -22.89
CA ARG A 12 15.52 19.35 -22.36
C ARG A 12 14.67 19.64 -21.12
N ALA A 13 13.47 19.07 -21.02
CA ALA A 13 12.60 19.27 -19.87
C ALA A 13 12.80 18.24 -18.76
N ASP A 14 13.19 17.03 -19.12
CA ASP A 14 13.53 15.95 -18.21
C ASP A 14 14.74 15.20 -18.75
N GLU A 15 15.92 15.63 -18.30
CA GLU A 15 17.22 15.09 -18.72
C GLU A 15 17.33 13.58 -18.45
N LEU A 16 16.70 13.13 -17.35
CA LEU A 16 16.68 11.75 -16.89
C LEU A 16 15.49 10.94 -17.43
N CYS A 17 14.69 11.52 -18.33
CA CYS A 17 13.58 10.81 -18.97
C CYS A 17 14.10 9.65 -19.80
N ARG A 18 13.51 8.46 -19.61
CA ARG A 18 13.78 7.32 -20.49
C ARG A 18 13.01 7.49 -21.79
N ILE A 19 13.72 7.53 -22.91
CA ILE A 19 13.08 7.68 -24.22
C ILE A 19 12.53 6.31 -24.67
N PRO A 20 11.23 6.21 -25.02
CA PRO A 20 10.66 4.97 -25.52
C PRO A 20 11.39 4.50 -26.79
N SER A 21 11.75 3.23 -26.84
CA SER A 21 12.30 2.63 -28.05
C SER A 21 11.19 2.35 -29.06
N PHE A 22 11.46 2.54 -30.35
CA PHE A 22 10.52 2.26 -31.43
C PHE A 22 11.26 1.76 -32.69
N ASP A 23 10.53 1.09 -33.58
CA ASP A 23 11.06 0.65 -34.87
C ASP A 23 11.21 1.87 -35.79
N GLU A 24 12.43 2.15 -36.26
CA GLU A 24 12.69 3.26 -37.19
C GLU A 24 12.00 3.07 -38.55
N ASN A 25 11.66 1.82 -38.91
CA ASN A 25 10.98 1.50 -40.16
C ASN A 25 9.46 1.73 -40.10
N ASP A 26 8.88 1.71 -38.89
CA ASP A 26 7.47 1.99 -38.64
C ASP A 26 7.32 2.94 -37.43
N PRO A 27 7.74 4.21 -37.57
CA PRO A 27 7.79 5.13 -36.45
C PRO A 27 6.38 5.52 -35.98
N PRO A 28 6.15 5.65 -34.66
CA PRO A 28 4.86 6.08 -34.12
C PRO A 28 4.56 7.54 -34.49
N SER A 29 3.30 7.93 -34.38
CA SER A 29 2.93 9.35 -34.46
C SER A 29 3.58 10.15 -33.32
N GLN A 30 3.84 11.44 -33.56
CA GLN A 30 4.41 12.33 -32.53
C GLN A 30 3.56 12.35 -31.25
N GLU A 31 2.24 12.32 -31.39
CA GLU A 31 1.32 12.30 -30.25
C GLU A 31 1.46 11.03 -29.41
N LEU A 32 1.50 9.86 -30.04
CA LEU A 32 1.66 8.59 -29.33
C LEU A 32 3.04 8.48 -28.67
N PHE A 33 4.07 8.95 -29.35
CA PHE A 33 5.42 9.01 -28.79
C PHE A 33 5.47 9.91 -27.55
N LYS A 34 4.84 11.10 -27.59
CA LYS A 34 4.72 12.00 -26.43
C LYS A 34 3.94 11.37 -25.28
N LEU A 35 2.83 10.67 -25.57
CA LEU A 35 2.07 9.96 -24.55
C LEU A 35 2.92 8.90 -23.85
N ALA A 36 3.67 8.09 -24.61
CA ALA A 36 4.53 7.05 -24.05
C ALA A 36 5.70 7.65 -23.24
N ALA A 37 6.34 8.71 -23.77
CA ALA A 37 7.41 9.41 -23.08
C ALA A 37 6.93 10.07 -21.78
N ALA A 38 5.70 10.59 -21.74
CA ALA A 38 5.13 11.14 -20.51
C ALA A 38 5.03 10.09 -19.40
N VAL A 39 4.65 8.84 -19.73
CA VAL A 39 4.63 7.73 -18.75
C VAL A 39 6.06 7.35 -18.32
N HIS A 40 7.05 7.45 -19.20
CA HIS A 40 8.44 7.17 -18.87
C HIS A 40 9.14 8.26 -18.04
N SER A 41 8.57 9.47 -18.02
CA SER A 41 9.21 10.65 -17.44
C SER A 41 9.21 10.67 -15.91
N ARG A 42 10.05 11.52 -15.32
CA ARG A 42 10.05 11.82 -13.88
C ARG A 42 8.81 12.58 -13.44
N TYR A 43 8.11 13.26 -14.35
CA TYR A 43 6.77 13.79 -14.08
C TYR A 43 5.80 12.67 -13.71
N ALA A 44 5.99 11.48 -14.28
CA ALA A 44 5.21 10.31 -13.91
C ALA A 44 5.34 9.91 -12.47
N VAL A 45 6.58 9.83 -12.04
CA VAL A 45 6.96 9.50 -10.68
C VAL A 45 6.48 10.59 -9.71
N ARG A 46 6.64 11.87 -10.06
CA ARG A 46 6.15 12.98 -9.22
C ARG A 46 4.63 12.95 -9.03
N GLN A 47 3.86 12.67 -10.09
CA GLN A 47 2.41 12.51 -9.95
C GLN A 47 2.07 11.33 -9.05
N PHE A 48 2.72 10.18 -9.24
CA PHE A 48 2.52 9.02 -8.39
C PHE A 48 2.76 9.39 -6.92
N CYS A 49 3.88 10.05 -6.59
CA CYS A 49 4.16 10.53 -5.25
C CYS A 49 3.10 11.54 -4.75
N SER A 50 2.61 12.43 -5.61
CA SER A 50 1.51 13.34 -5.26
C SER A 50 0.22 12.60 -4.95
N ILE A 51 -0.09 11.53 -5.68
CA ILE A 51 -1.26 10.68 -5.43
C ILE A 51 -1.11 10.00 -4.07
N VAL A 52 0.05 9.38 -3.79
CA VAL A 52 0.35 8.76 -2.49
C VAL A 52 0.17 9.79 -1.37
N ARG A 53 0.79 10.98 -1.48
CA ARG A 53 0.66 12.05 -0.47
C ARG A 53 -0.78 12.47 -0.23
N THR A 54 -1.58 12.63 -1.28
CA THR A 54 -3.02 12.93 -1.14
C THR A 54 -3.75 11.82 -0.39
N TYR A 55 -3.44 10.54 -0.64
CA TYR A 55 -4.03 9.44 0.13
C TYR A 55 -3.54 9.36 1.58
N ARG A 56 -2.36 9.90 1.88
CA ARG A 56 -1.91 10.05 3.27
C ARG A 56 -2.68 11.13 4.03
N GLU A 57 -3.40 12.04 3.38
CA GLU A 57 -4.17 13.04 4.12
C GLU A 57 -5.27 12.37 5.00
N PRO A 58 -5.42 12.76 6.28
CA PRO A 58 -6.34 12.10 7.22
C PRO A 58 -7.81 12.14 6.80
N ASN A 59 -8.20 13.12 5.97
CA ASN A 59 -9.56 13.37 5.53
C ASN A 59 -9.88 12.81 4.14
N THR A 60 -8.92 12.11 3.51
CA THR A 60 -9.13 11.54 2.17
C THR A 60 -10.14 10.41 2.21
N SER A 61 -10.98 10.33 1.17
CA SER A 61 -12.08 9.37 1.09
C SER A 61 -11.58 7.93 1.17
N ARG A 62 -12.19 7.13 2.04
CA ARG A 62 -11.85 5.71 2.24
C ARG A 62 -12.76 4.78 1.41
N LEU A 63 -13.06 5.18 0.17
CA LEU A 63 -13.95 4.39 -0.68
C LEU A 63 -13.29 3.03 -0.99
N PRO A 64 -13.91 1.91 -0.61
CA PRO A 64 -13.30 0.60 -0.80
C PRO A 64 -13.17 0.31 -2.30
N VAL A 65 -11.96 -0.02 -2.73
CA VAL A 65 -11.66 -0.41 -4.11
C VAL A 65 -11.85 -1.91 -4.30
N ASN A 66 -11.87 -2.74 -3.26
CA ASN A 66 -12.26 -4.14 -3.33
C ASN A 66 -13.65 -4.26 -2.73
N VAL A 67 -14.62 -4.49 -3.61
CA VAL A 67 -15.98 -4.74 -3.19
C VAL A 67 -16.15 -6.23 -3.11
N GLY A 68 -16.25 -6.78 -1.90
CA GLY A 68 -16.71 -8.15 -1.70
C GLY A 68 -18.19 -8.30 -2.10
N GLY A 69 -18.61 -9.54 -2.36
CA GLY A 69 -19.99 -9.87 -2.72
C GLY A 69 -20.14 -10.38 -4.15
N ASP A 70 -21.39 -10.65 -4.52
CA ASP A 70 -21.76 -11.08 -5.86
C ASP A 70 -21.58 -9.95 -6.90
N LEU A 71 -21.61 -10.31 -8.18
CA LEU A 71 -21.40 -9.38 -9.30
C LEU A 71 -22.29 -8.14 -9.24
N PHE A 72 -23.56 -8.27 -8.83
CA PHE A 72 -24.49 -7.16 -8.77
C PHE A 72 -24.09 -6.19 -7.65
N THR A 73 -23.83 -6.73 -6.45
CA THR A 73 -23.34 -5.94 -5.31
C THR A 73 -22.06 -5.18 -5.66
N ARG A 74 -21.11 -5.83 -6.34
CA ARG A 74 -19.86 -5.17 -6.76
C ARG A 74 -20.13 -4.02 -7.72
N ALA A 75 -20.87 -4.28 -8.80
CA ALA A 75 -21.15 -3.29 -9.83
C ALA A 75 -21.90 -2.06 -9.29
N THR A 76 -22.91 -2.26 -8.43
CA THR A 76 -23.60 -1.14 -7.75
C THR A 76 -22.63 -0.29 -6.94
N ARG A 77 -21.78 -0.92 -6.10
CA ARG A 77 -20.82 -0.16 -5.28
C ARG A 77 -19.78 0.57 -6.14
N ARG A 78 -19.37 0.02 -7.30
CA ARG A 78 -18.52 0.76 -8.25
C ARG A 78 -19.17 2.06 -8.71
N LEU A 79 -20.46 2.02 -9.06
CA LEU A 79 -21.20 3.21 -9.49
C LEU A 79 -21.36 4.23 -8.36
N ALA A 80 -21.64 3.76 -7.14
CA ALA A 80 -21.69 4.61 -5.95
C ALA A 80 -20.33 5.29 -5.69
N ASN A 81 -19.22 4.53 -5.76
CA ASN A 81 -17.88 5.06 -5.60
C ASN A 81 -17.52 6.10 -6.67
N ILE A 82 -17.87 5.88 -7.94
CA ILE A 82 -17.64 6.86 -9.02
C ILE A 82 -18.38 8.16 -8.73
N SER A 83 -19.62 8.07 -8.25
CA SER A 83 -20.45 9.24 -7.89
C SER A 83 -19.86 10.02 -6.71
N SER A 84 -19.37 9.30 -5.70
CA SER A 84 -18.83 9.89 -4.46
C SER A 84 -17.42 10.45 -4.63
N ALA A 85 -16.61 9.87 -5.50
CA ALA A 85 -15.21 10.25 -5.69
C ALA A 85 -15.02 11.67 -6.23
N ARG A 86 -16.03 12.28 -6.87
CA ARG A 86 -16.19 13.66 -7.45
C ARG A 86 -14.98 14.32 -8.13
N LYS A 87 -13.77 14.30 -7.56
CA LYS A 87 -12.50 14.83 -8.08
C LYS A 87 -11.30 13.87 -7.98
N GLU A 88 -11.42 12.74 -7.29
CA GLU A 88 -10.37 11.72 -7.15
C GLU A 88 -10.26 10.88 -8.42
N LYS A 89 -9.60 11.42 -9.44
CA LYS A 89 -9.59 10.84 -10.79
C LYS A 89 -9.02 9.42 -10.86
N LEU A 90 -8.07 9.05 -9.99
CA LEU A 90 -7.59 7.67 -9.90
C LEU A 90 -8.70 6.72 -9.42
N ILE A 91 -9.41 7.05 -8.34
CA ILE A 91 -10.55 6.26 -7.84
C ILE A 91 -11.62 6.10 -8.91
N ILE A 92 -11.95 7.17 -9.62
CA ILE A 92 -12.94 7.13 -10.71
C ILE A 92 -12.48 6.12 -11.78
N ARG A 93 -11.27 6.27 -12.31
CA ARG A 93 -10.76 5.38 -13.37
C ARG A 93 -10.64 3.93 -12.93
N LEU A 94 -10.25 3.71 -11.68
CA LEU A 94 -10.11 2.38 -11.12
C LEU A 94 -11.47 1.69 -10.93
N ASN A 95 -12.48 2.42 -10.45
CA ASN A 95 -13.84 1.89 -10.38
C ASN A 95 -14.46 1.71 -11.77
N GLU A 96 -14.17 2.57 -12.75
CA GLU A 96 -14.54 2.34 -14.15
C GLU A 96 -13.89 1.05 -14.70
N PHE A 97 -12.58 0.86 -14.43
CA PHE A 97 -11.83 -0.33 -14.85
C PHE A 97 -12.48 -1.61 -14.33
N TYR A 98 -12.74 -1.70 -13.03
CA TYR A 98 -13.35 -2.89 -12.42
C TYR A 98 -14.84 -3.02 -12.71
N LEU A 99 -15.58 -1.91 -12.87
CA LEU A 99 -16.96 -1.96 -13.34
C LEU A 99 -17.03 -2.65 -14.70
N ALA A 100 -16.22 -2.23 -15.66
CA ALA A 100 -16.16 -2.87 -16.97
C ALA A 100 -15.78 -4.36 -16.89
N GLU A 101 -14.96 -4.74 -15.91
CA GLU A 101 -14.66 -6.14 -15.64
C GLU A 101 -15.87 -6.93 -15.13
N ASP A 102 -16.57 -6.41 -14.13
CA ASP A 102 -17.78 -7.04 -13.59
C ASP A 102 -18.88 -7.16 -14.67
N ILE A 103 -19.09 -6.12 -15.50
CA ILE A 103 -20.06 -6.16 -16.62
C ILE A 103 -19.62 -7.16 -17.70
N ASP A 104 -18.33 -7.28 -17.98
CA ASP A 104 -17.87 -8.23 -18.99
C ASP A 104 -17.88 -9.68 -18.45
N ASN A 105 -17.76 -9.87 -17.14
CA ASN A 105 -17.89 -11.17 -16.48
C ASN A 105 -19.34 -11.64 -16.35
N SER A 106 -20.32 -10.72 -16.36
CA SER A 106 -21.75 -11.09 -16.34
C SER A 106 -22.26 -11.72 -17.65
N ARG A 107 -21.39 -11.85 -18.65
CA ARG A 107 -21.75 -12.39 -19.98
C ARG A 107 -22.03 -13.89 -19.97
N ASP A 108 -21.50 -14.64 -19.01
CA ASP A 108 -21.65 -16.10 -18.89
C ASP A 108 -21.51 -16.86 -20.24
N GLY A 109 -20.48 -16.51 -21.02
CA GLY A 109 -20.23 -17.08 -22.36
C GLY A 109 -20.96 -16.40 -23.53
N GLY A 110 -21.84 -15.43 -23.27
CA GLY A 110 -22.53 -14.62 -24.26
C GLY A 110 -21.69 -13.52 -24.91
N LEU A 111 -22.11 -13.08 -26.10
CA LEU A 111 -21.46 -11.97 -26.83
C LEU A 111 -21.69 -10.59 -26.19
N ARG A 112 -22.76 -10.44 -25.40
CA ARG A 112 -23.18 -9.19 -24.76
C ARG A 112 -23.41 -9.42 -23.27
N ALA A 113 -23.27 -8.35 -22.48
CA ALA A 113 -23.64 -8.38 -21.06
C ALA A 113 -25.15 -8.63 -20.93
N ASP A 114 -25.54 -9.32 -19.86
CA ASP A 114 -26.94 -9.59 -19.56
C ASP A 114 -27.75 -8.26 -19.47
N PRO A 115 -28.73 -8.03 -20.37
CA PRO A 115 -29.55 -6.83 -20.36
C PRO A 115 -30.32 -6.62 -19.04
N ASP A 116 -30.77 -7.69 -18.39
CA ASP A 116 -31.49 -7.59 -17.11
C ASP A 116 -30.54 -7.22 -15.97
N PHE A 117 -29.36 -7.82 -15.93
CA PHE A 117 -28.30 -7.44 -15.01
C PHE A 117 -27.95 -5.95 -15.13
N THR A 118 -27.65 -5.49 -16.35
CA THR A 118 -27.25 -4.08 -16.59
C THR A 118 -28.37 -3.10 -16.25
N ARG A 119 -29.63 -3.42 -16.59
CA ARG A 119 -30.79 -2.63 -16.23
C ARG A 119 -30.93 -2.49 -14.72
N ARG A 120 -30.85 -3.60 -13.98
CA ARG A 120 -30.96 -3.62 -12.51
C ARG A 120 -29.85 -2.79 -11.85
N VAL A 121 -28.60 -2.97 -12.27
CA VAL A 121 -27.44 -2.23 -11.71
C VAL A 121 -27.62 -0.72 -11.91
N ARG A 122 -28.10 -0.33 -13.10
CA ARG A 122 -28.37 1.07 -13.45
C ARG A 122 -29.50 1.68 -12.62
N GLU A 123 -30.62 0.95 -12.49
CA GLU A 123 -31.79 1.39 -11.70
C GLU A 123 -31.42 1.60 -10.22
N ASP A 124 -30.67 0.67 -9.65
CA ASP A 124 -30.21 0.72 -8.27
C ASP A 124 -29.25 1.91 -8.01
N ALA A 125 -28.32 2.13 -8.94
CA ALA A 125 -27.43 3.30 -8.90
C ALA A 125 -28.13 4.63 -9.26
N ARG A 126 -29.38 4.60 -9.74
CA ARG A 126 -30.14 5.76 -10.23
C ARG A 126 -29.42 6.54 -11.33
N TRP A 127 -28.73 5.84 -12.21
CA TRP A 127 -28.03 6.46 -13.34
C TRP A 127 -28.86 6.37 -14.61
N ASP A 128 -28.77 7.38 -15.46
CA ASP A 128 -29.33 7.28 -16.81
C ASP A 128 -28.46 6.37 -17.70
N GLN A 129 -29.02 5.90 -18.82
CA GLN A 129 -28.33 5.01 -19.74
C GLN A 129 -27.04 5.61 -20.30
N HIS A 130 -27.06 6.90 -20.65
CA HIS A 130 -25.93 7.57 -21.28
C HIS A 130 -24.75 7.69 -20.33
N THR A 131 -25.01 8.09 -19.08
CA THR A 131 -24.00 8.18 -18.02
C THR A 131 -23.39 6.81 -17.73
N TYR A 132 -24.23 5.78 -17.57
CA TYR A 132 -23.77 4.40 -17.37
C TYR A 132 -22.87 3.92 -18.51
N ASP A 133 -23.34 4.02 -19.75
CA ASP A 133 -22.61 3.56 -20.94
C ASP A 133 -21.27 4.29 -21.11
N ARG A 134 -21.24 5.59 -20.79
CA ARG A 134 -20.01 6.39 -20.81
C ARG A 134 -18.96 5.81 -19.86
N HIS A 135 -19.32 5.52 -18.62
CA HIS A 135 -18.39 5.00 -17.62
C HIS A 135 -17.95 3.55 -17.93
N VAL A 136 -18.85 2.70 -18.42
CA VAL A 136 -18.49 1.35 -18.89
C VAL A 136 -17.55 1.42 -20.09
N LYS A 137 -17.81 2.30 -21.06
CA LYS A 137 -16.95 2.53 -22.23
C LYS A 137 -15.56 3.00 -21.80
N ASN A 138 -15.48 3.96 -20.87
CA ASN A 138 -14.21 4.42 -20.30
C ASN A 138 -13.47 3.27 -19.61
N GLY A 139 -14.17 2.48 -18.79
CA GLY A 139 -13.61 1.31 -18.13
C GLY A 139 -12.99 0.31 -19.08
N ARG A 140 -13.72 -0.07 -20.14
CA ARG A 140 -13.20 -0.94 -21.21
C ARG A 140 -11.98 -0.34 -21.90
N LYS A 141 -11.96 0.98 -22.08
CA LYS A 141 -10.79 1.69 -22.65
C LYS A 141 -9.57 1.58 -21.75
N TRP A 142 -9.71 1.83 -20.45
CA TRP A 142 -8.65 1.67 -19.46
C TRP A 142 -8.13 0.24 -19.41
N ARG A 143 -9.04 -0.75 -19.42
CA ARG A 143 -8.67 -2.18 -19.49
C ARG A 143 -7.83 -2.49 -20.72
N LYS A 144 -8.19 -1.98 -21.91
CA LYS A 144 -7.38 -2.21 -23.12
C LYS A 144 -5.97 -1.61 -23.02
N ILE A 145 -5.85 -0.37 -22.54
CA ILE A 145 -4.55 0.32 -22.38
C ILE A 145 -3.65 -0.43 -21.39
N CYS A 146 -4.22 -0.85 -20.26
CA CYS A 146 -3.48 -1.51 -19.18
C CYS A 146 -3.17 -2.99 -19.46
N LYS A 147 -4.09 -3.73 -20.08
CA LYS A 147 -3.87 -5.14 -20.44
C LYS A 147 -2.96 -5.29 -21.66
N GLY A 148 -3.06 -4.39 -22.64
CA GLY A 148 -2.23 -4.43 -23.85
C GLY A 148 -0.74 -4.36 -23.56
N SER A 149 -0.36 -3.75 -22.45
CA SER A 149 1.03 -3.63 -21.99
C SER A 149 1.45 -4.71 -20.96
N GLY A 150 0.59 -5.67 -20.64
CA GLY A 150 0.89 -6.73 -19.65
C GLY A 150 0.97 -6.25 -18.18
N ASN A 151 0.70 -4.96 -17.93
CA ASN A 151 1.06 -4.27 -16.69
C ASN A 151 -0.07 -4.17 -15.64
N GLY A 152 -1.29 -4.56 -16.01
CA GLY A 152 -2.45 -4.53 -15.12
C GLY A 152 -2.88 -3.11 -14.72
N ALA A 153 -3.74 -3.00 -13.70
CA ALA A 153 -4.34 -1.72 -13.31
C ALA A 153 -3.33 -0.70 -12.77
N GLY A 154 -2.15 -1.13 -12.30
CA GLY A 154 -1.10 -0.26 -11.76
C GLY A 154 -0.63 0.84 -12.72
N LEU A 155 -0.72 0.61 -14.03
CA LEU A 155 -0.42 1.64 -15.04
C LEU A 155 -1.31 2.89 -14.87
N LEU A 156 -2.54 2.76 -14.36
CA LEU A 156 -3.47 3.89 -14.15
C LEU A 156 -2.89 4.98 -13.25
N CYS A 157 -1.99 4.62 -12.33
CA CYS A 157 -1.31 5.55 -11.44
C CYS A 157 -0.34 6.50 -12.18
N PHE A 158 0.01 6.18 -13.42
CA PHE A 158 0.97 6.90 -14.27
C PHE A 158 0.35 7.39 -15.58
N LEU A 159 -0.98 7.39 -15.72
CA LEU A 159 -1.67 7.92 -16.91
C LEU A 159 -2.25 9.30 -16.58
N PHE A 160 -1.48 10.36 -16.82
CA PHE A 160 -1.67 11.68 -16.21
C PHE A 160 -3.07 12.30 -16.30
N LEU A 161 -3.47 12.88 -15.16
CA LEU A 161 -4.80 13.41 -14.89
C LEU A 161 -4.80 14.84 -14.31
N LYS A 162 -3.74 15.63 -14.51
CA LYS A 162 -3.77 17.07 -14.21
C LYS A 162 -3.47 17.88 -15.48
N GLN A 163 -4.19 18.99 -15.64
CA GLN A 163 -4.08 19.94 -16.75
C GLN A 163 -2.79 20.78 -16.72
N GLN A 164 -1.95 20.66 -15.69
CA GLN A 164 -0.90 21.63 -15.38
C GLN A 164 0.49 21.32 -15.98
N ASP A 165 0.71 20.17 -16.62
CA ASP A 165 1.98 19.92 -17.30
C ASP A 165 1.94 20.45 -18.74
N ASP A 166 2.18 21.75 -18.86
CA ASP A 166 2.31 22.49 -20.12
C ASP A 166 3.42 21.94 -21.03
N PHE A 167 4.31 21.10 -20.49
CA PHE A 167 5.45 20.54 -21.22
C PHE A 167 5.04 19.54 -22.29
N PHE A 168 4.38 18.43 -21.91
CA PHE A 168 3.97 17.41 -22.87
C PHE A 168 2.76 17.84 -23.71
N LYS A 169 2.02 18.87 -23.26
CA LYS A 169 0.80 19.40 -23.93
C LYS A 169 -0.23 18.30 -24.22
N ILE A 170 -0.33 17.32 -23.33
CA ILE A 170 -1.23 16.18 -23.49
C ILE A 170 -2.65 16.60 -23.10
N SER A 171 -3.61 16.44 -24.01
CA SER A 171 -5.02 16.65 -23.70
C SER A 171 -5.47 15.73 -22.55
N PRO A 172 -6.34 16.19 -21.62
CA PRO A 172 -6.95 15.35 -20.59
C PRO A 172 -7.74 14.14 -21.12
N SER A 173 -8.09 14.16 -22.41
CA SER A 173 -8.77 13.06 -23.10
C SER A 173 -7.85 12.20 -23.97
N ALA A 174 -6.60 12.59 -24.19
CA ALA A 174 -5.70 11.95 -25.17
C ALA A 174 -5.61 10.42 -24.99
N PHE A 175 -5.43 9.94 -23.76
CA PHE A 175 -5.40 8.49 -23.50
C PHE A 175 -6.75 7.81 -23.79
N ARG A 176 -7.88 8.48 -23.53
CA ARG A 176 -9.22 7.92 -23.78
C ARG A 176 -9.55 7.88 -25.27
N ASP A 177 -9.04 8.84 -26.03
CA ASP A 177 -9.42 9.07 -27.43
C ASP A 177 -8.55 8.25 -28.40
N MET A 178 -7.52 7.56 -27.91
CA MET A 178 -6.71 6.65 -28.75
C MET A 178 -7.61 5.68 -29.53
N THR A 179 -7.20 5.23 -30.71
CA THR A 179 -7.85 4.12 -31.41
C THR A 179 -7.35 2.77 -30.88
N ASP A 180 -7.95 1.66 -31.31
CA ASP A 180 -7.46 0.33 -30.94
C ASP A 180 -6.09 0.01 -31.58
N SER A 181 -5.79 0.54 -32.78
CA SER A 181 -4.46 0.45 -33.39
C SER A 181 -3.43 1.28 -32.63
N ALA A 182 -3.79 2.50 -32.23
CA ALA A 182 -2.94 3.36 -31.42
C ALA A 182 -2.61 2.74 -30.05
N ILE A 183 -3.57 2.05 -29.41
CA ILE A 183 -3.29 1.32 -28.16
C ILE A 183 -2.23 0.24 -28.36
N ARG A 184 -2.23 -0.48 -29.50
CA ARG A 184 -1.23 -1.53 -29.75
C ARG A 184 0.18 -0.93 -29.85
N VAL A 185 0.35 0.12 -30.64
CA VAL A 185 1.62 0.84 -30.76
C VAL A 185 2.05 1.43 -29.41
N PHE A 186 1.13 2.08 -28.69
CA PHE A 186 1.40 2.60 -27.35
C PHE A 186 1.85 1.50 -26.38
N SER A 187 1.24 0.32 -26.44
CA SER A 187 1.62 -0.81 -25.58
C SER A 187 3.03 -1.31 -25.89
N GLN A 188 3.43 -1.36 -27.17
CA GLN A 188 4.79 -1.71 -27.58
C GLN A 188 5.81 -0.67 -27.07
N LEU A 189 5.47 0.63 -27.15
CA LEU A 189 6.33 1.70 -26.62
C LEU A 189 6.51 1.64 -25.09
N LEU A 190 5.59 1.00 -24.38
CA LEU A 190 5.64 0.80 -22.93
C LEU A 190 6.27 -0.54 -22.51
N ASP A 191 6.64 -1.41 -23.45
CA ASP A 191 7.18 -2.73 -23.13
C ASP A 191 8.66 -2.63 -22.68
N SER A 192 8.86 -2.39 -21.39
CA SER A 192 10.19 -2.30 -20.78
C SER A 192 10.21 -2.72 -19.32
N ASP A 193 11.38 -3.11 -18.81
CA ASP A 193 11.58 -3.42 -17.38
C ASP A 193 11.21 -2.23 -16.50
N TYR A 194 11.56 -1.01 -16.93
CA TYR A 194 11.23 0.23 -16.24
C TYR A 194 9.73 0.38 -16.00
N ILE A 195 8.92 0.24 -17.06
CA ILE A 195 7.46 0.38 -16.94
C ILE A 195 6.88 -0.77 -16.11
N ARG A 196 7.39 -2.00 -16.26
CA ARG A 196 6.96 -3.12 -15.42
C ARG A 196 7.20 -2.84 -13.93
N SER A 197 8.38 -2.34 -13.56
CA SER A 197 8.69 -1.93 -12.18
C SER A 197 7.79 -0.79 -11.69
N LEU A 198 7.51 0.24 -12.51
CA LEU A 198 6.55 1.28 -12.15
C LEU A 198 5.15 0.70 -11.91
N CYS A 199 4.71 -0.22 -12.77
CA CYS A 199 3.38 -0.81 -12.65
C CYS A 199 3.26 -1.71 -11.42
N GLU A 200 4.33 -2.40 -11.00
CA GLU A 200 4.37 -3.11 -9.70
C GLU A 200 4.16 -2.16 -8.52
N VAL A 201 4.84 -1.00 -8.54
CA VAL A 201 4.67 0.07 -7.54
C VAL A 201 3.24 0.63 -7.56
N GLY A 202 2.70 0.89 -8.75
CA GLY A 202 1.30 1.30 -8.93
C GLY A 202 0.34 0.27 -8.35
N ASN A 203 0.51 -1.01 -8.67
CA ASN A 203 -0.30 -2.09 -8.13
C ASN A 203 -0.18 -2.20 -6.59
N ALA A 204 0.98 -1.90 -6.01
CA ALA A 204 1.14 -1.85 -4.56
C ALA A 204 0.28 -0.74 -3.94
N LEU A 205 0.26 0.46 -4.52
CA LEU A 205 -0.65 1.53 -4.10
C LEU A 205 -2.12 1.10 -4.25
N LEU A 206 -2.49 0.48 -5.37
CA LEU A 206 -3.87 0.06 -5.59
C LEU A 206 -4.34 -0.97 -4.56
N ARG A 207 -3.48 -1.92 -4.16
CA ARG A 207 -3.76 -2.86 -3.06
C ARG A 207 -3.86 -2.14 -1.71
N SER A 208 -3.08 -1.08 -1.51
CA SER A 208 -3.10 -0.28 -0.27
C SER A 208 -4.44 0.43 -0.05
N LEU A 209 -5.13 0.80 -1.13
CA LEU A 209 -6.49 1.33 -1.07
C LEU A 209 -7.53 0.31 -0.56
N ASP A 210 -7.17 -0.97 -0.54
CA ASP A 210 -8.03 -2.09 -0.13
C ASP A 210 -7.75 -2.61 1.28
N GLY A 211 -6.86 -1.94 2.03
CA GLY A 211 -6.59 -2.23 3.45
C GLY A 211 -5.20 -2.79 3.74
N ASP A 212 -4.48 -3.28 2.73
CA ASP A 212 -3.08 -3.68 2.87
C ASP A 212 -2.17 -2.45 2.71
N ASP A 213 -2.28 -1.51 3.65
CA ASP A 213 -1.57 -0.24 3.52
C ASP A 213 -0.05 -0.46 3.51
N VAL A 214 0.63 0.12 2.51
CA VAL A 214 2.06 -0.02 2.29
C VAL A 214 2.72 1.32 2.46
N VAL A 215 3.96 1.35 2.96
CA VAL A 215 4.79 2.56 2.91
C VAL A 215 5.85 2.37 1.85
N PHE A 216 6.02 3.34 0.98
CA PHE A 216 7.10 3.34 -0.01
C PHE A 216 8.39 3.84 0.64
N ARG A 217 9.54 3.27 0.27
CA ARG A 217 10.84 3.59 0.88
C ARG A 217 11.16 5.09 0.83
N TRP A 218 10.81 5.75 -0.27
CA TRP A 218 10.99 7.20 -0.42
C TRP A 218 10.21 8.02 0.61
N GLU A 219 9.09 7.53 1.14
CA GLU A 219 8.30 8.24 2.15
C GLU A 219 9.03 8.35 3.50
N THR A 220 10.08 7.53 3.70
CA THR A 220 10.90 7.53 4.93
C THR A 220 12.23 8.26 4.78
N THR A 221 12.47 8.88 3.63
CA THR A 221 13.74 9.53 3.29
C THR A 221 13.49 10.95 2.79
N ASP A 222 14.36 11.90 3.11
CA ASP A 222 14.29 13.27 2.61
C ASP A 222 15.10 13.41 1.30
N VAL A 223 14.71 12.66 0.27
CA VAL A 223 15.42 12.64 -1.03
C VAL A 223 14.51 13.02 -2.19
N ALA A 224 15.07 13.79 -3.12
CA ALA A 224 14.40 14.20 -4.34
C ALA A 224 14.50 13.11 -5.42
N LEU A 225 13.48 12.23 -5.50
CA LEU A 225 13.45 11.08 -6.43
C LEU A 225 13.73 11.42 -7.91
N ASP A 226 13.36 12.63 -8.32
CA ASP A 226 13.51 13.16 -9.66
C ASP A 226 14.95 13.55 -10.01
N GLN A 227 15.85 13.60 -9.03
CA GLN A 227 17.28 13.88 -9.22
C GLN A 227 18.14 12.61 -9.17
N LEU A 228 17.55 11.47 -8.83
CA LEU A 228 18.27 10.21 -8.66
C LEU A 228 18.46 9.45 -9.98
N ALA A 229 19.53 8.66 -10.04
CA ALA A 229 19.71 7.69 -11.10
C ALA A 229 18.50 6.74 -11.18
N GLU A 230 18.22 6.20 -12.37
CA GLU A 230 17.02 5.37 -12.60
C GLU A 230 16.91 4.21 -11.60
N ALA A 231 18.01 3.48 -11.38
CA ALA A 231 18.04 2.33 -10.47
C ALA A 231 17.72 2.73 -9.02
N GLU A 232 18.35 3.79 -8.51
CA GLU A 232 18.13 4.29 -7.14
C GLU A 232 16.70 4.81 -6.95
N MET A 233 16.17 5.53 -7.95
CA MET A 233 14.78 5.98 -7.94
C MET A 233 13.83 4.79 -7.88
N LEU A 234 13.98 3.80 -8.76
CA LEU A 234 13.12 2.63 -8.79
C LEU A 234 13.20 1.83 -7.50
N GLU A 235 14.38 1.74 -6.88
CA GLU A 235 14.56 1.10 -5.58
C GLU A 235 13.76 1.82 -4.48
N LEU A 236 13.87 3.15 -4.40
CA LEU A 236 13.14 3.94 -3.40
C LEU A 236 11.63 4.00 -3.66
N MET A 237 11.21 3.80 -4.91
CA MET A 237 9.79 3.67 -5.26
C MET A 237 9.19 2.35 -4.78
N GLN A 238 9.98 1.34 -4.43
CA GLN A 238 9.43 0.07 -3.93
C GLN A 238 8.76 0.23 -2.56
N PRO A 239 7.69 -0.54 -2.29
CA PRO A 239 7.14 -0.65 -0.96
C PRO A 239 8.18 -1.25 0.01
N LEU A 240 8.19 -0.75 1.24
CA LEU A 240 8.84 -1.41 2.36
C LEU A 240 8.22 -2.81 2.53
N ARG A 241 9.08 -3.80 2.76
CA ARG A 241 8.62 -5.18 3.00
C ARG A 241 8.19 -5.29 4.46
N PRO A 242 6.90 -5.48 4.77
CA PRO A 242 6.47 -5.59 6.15
C PRO A 242 7.00 -6.90 6.77
N ALA A 243 7.54 -6.79 7.98
CA ALA A 243 7.90 -7.96 8.78
C ALA A 243 6.61 -8.66 9.25
N ALA A 244 6.44 -9.94 8.90
CA ALA A 244 5.33 -10.77 9.41
C ALA A 244 5.63 -11.35 10.81
N GLU A 245 6.91 -11.40 11.18
CA GLU A 245 7.40 -11.84 12.49
C GLU A 245 8.74 -11.18 12.81
N ASN A 246 9.17 -11.28 14.07
CA ASN A 246 10.50 -10.84 14.46
C ASN A 246 11.58 -11.68 13.78
N ILE A 247 12.57 -11.02 13.16
CA ILE A 247 13.69 -11.68 12.49
C ILE A 247 14.81 -11.90 13.50
N TYR A 248 15.17 -13.17 13.71
CA TYR A 248 16.31 -13.58 14.49
C TYR A 248 17.30 -14.31 13.60
N ASP A 249 18.51 -13.77 13.51
CA ASP A 249 19.64 -14.41 12.86
C ASP A 249 20.68 -14.80 13.93
N PRO A 250 20.88 -16.10 14.21
CA PRO A 250 21.82 -16.55 15.23
C PRO A 250 23.28 -16.24 14.87
N ASP A 251 23.60 -16.13 13.59
CA ASP A 251 24.97 -15.95 13.10
C ASP A 251 25.37 -14.46 13.02
N ARG A 252 24.37 -13.56 13.02
CA ARG A 252 24.61 -12.12 12.93
C ARG A 252 25.32 -11.52 14.14
N TYR A 253 25.12 -12.10 15.32
CA TYR A 253 25.72 -11.64 16.58
C TYR A 253 26.43 -12.81 17.29
N PRO A 254 27.56 -13.31 16.79
CA PRO A 254 28.22 -14.51 17.32
C PRO A 254 28.76 -14.32 18.75
N GLN A 255 28.96 -13.07 19.17
CA GLN A 255 29.41 -12.71 20.52
C GLN A 255 28.25 -12.36 21.46
N TRP A 256 26.99 -12.66 21.09
CA TRP A 256 25.84 -12.37 21.93
C TRP A 256 25.86 -13.23 23.20
N ARG A 257 26.27 -12.59 24.30
CA ARG A 257 26.24 -13.19 25.63
C ARG A 257 24.81 -13.41 26.11
N ARG A 258 24.61 -14.45 26.90
CA ARG A 258 23.33 -14.74 27.55
C ARG A 258 22.86 -13.50 28.35
N PRO A 259 21.66 -12.96 28.07
CA PRO A 259 21.13 -11.82 28.81
C PRO A 259 20.97 -12.16 30.30
N PRO A 260 21.22 -11.22 31.23
CA PRO A 260 21.06 -11.47 32.67
C PRO A 260 19.66 -11.99 33.06
N ALA A 261 18.62 -11.50 32.36
CA ALA A 261 17.24 -11.93 32.56
C ALA A 261 16.91 -13.34 32.01
N TRP A 262 17.85 -13.98 31.29
CA TRP A 262 17.65 -15.32 30.72
C TRP A 262 17.80 -16.40 31.80
N LEU A 263 16.90 -17.39 31.82
CA LEU A 263 17.00 -18.47 32.81
C LEU A 263 18.17 -19.38 32.50
N GLU A 264 18.91 -19.78 33.53
CA GLU A 264 20.01 -20.74 33.40
C GLU A 264 19.54 -22.10 32.86
N THR A 265 18.30 -22.47 33.18
CA THR A 265 17.66 -23.70 32.71
C THR A 265 17.24 -23.65 31.24
N TRP A 266 17.22 -22.46 30.62
CA TRP A 266 16.83 -22.29 29.22
C TRP A 266 18.06 -22.37 28.31
N PRO A 267 17.94 -23.01 27.13
CA PRO A 267 19.06 -23.12 26.20
C PRO A 267 19.54 -21.74 25.72
N TRP A 268 20.85 -21.61 25.51
CA TRP A 268 21.49 -20.44 24.91
C TRP A 268 22.68 -20.89 24.05
N PRO A 269 22.90 -20.36 22.83
CA PRO A 269 22.11 -19.33 22.14
C PRO A 269 20.73 -19.84 21.69
N ALA A 270 19.74 -18.96 21.66
CA ALA A 270 18.38 -19.27 21.19
C ALA A 270 17.66 -17.99 20.78
N ASN A 271 16.60 -18.10 19.95
CA ASN A 271 15.73 -16.98 19.62
C ASN A 271 15.15 -16.35 20.91
N PRO A 272 15.45 -15.08 21.21
CA PRO A 272 15.01 -14.45 22.44
C PRO A 272 13.49 -14.39 22.62
N THR A 273 12.70 -14.46 21.55
CA THR A 273 11.23 -14.43 21.64
C THR A 273 10.61 -15.81 21.81
N ARG A 274 11.37 -16.90 21.65
CA ARG A 274 10.83 -18.26 21.79
C ARG A 274 10.45 -18.55 23.25
N ILE A 275 9.32 -19.24 23.43
CA ILE A 275 8.91 -19.81 24.72
C ILE A 275 9.37 -21.28 24.75
N PRO A 276 10.07 -21.74 25.80
CA PRO A 276 10.40 -23.16 25.94
C PRO A 276 9.16 -24.03 26.13
N ASP A 277 9.20 -25.27 25.64
CA ASP A 277 8.03 -26.15 25.61
C ASP A 277 7.49 -26.51 27.02
N SER A 278 8.33 -26.39 28.06
CA SER A 278 7.96 -26.60 29.46
C SER A 278 7.07 -25.48 30.04
N GLU A 279 6.97 -24.34 29.37
CA GLU A 279 6.23 -23.17 29.83
C GLU A 279 4.85 -23.06 29.19
N ARG A 280 4.01 -22.17 29.73
CA ARG A 280 2.72 -21.84 29.10
C ARG A 280 2.96 -21.18 27.74
N GLN A 281 2.49 -21.83 26.67
CA GLN A 281 2.73 -21.39 25.29
C GLN A 281 1.82 -20.24 24.81
N CYS A 282 0.68 -20.02 25.46
CA CYS A 282 -0.32 -19.05 25.03
C CYS A 282 -1.15 -18.53 26.21
N ASP A 283 -1.34 -17.21 26.29
CA ASP A 283 -2.18 -16.57 27.30
C ASP A 283 -3.67 -16.67 26.97
N PHE A 284 -4.02 -16.90 25.70
CA PHE A 284 -5.41 -16.96 25.21
C PHE A 284 -6.04 -18.36 25.24
N CYS A 285 -5.22 -19.42 25.20
CA CYS A 285 -5.73 -20.79 25.23
C CYS A 285 -4.72 -21.77 25.81
N ARG A 286 -5.15 -23.02 26.01
CA ARG A 286 -4.28 -24.12 26.48
C ARG A 286 -3.87 -25.11 25.39
N LYS A 287 -4.28 -24.88 24.14
CA LYS A 287 -4.02 -25.80 23.02
C LYS A 287 -2.54 -25.70 22.60
N PRO A 288 -1.78 -26.80 22.59
CA PRO A 288 -0.44 -26.84 22.01
C PRO A 288 -0.48 -26.50 20.51
N GLY A 289 0.50 -25.74 20.01
CA GLY A 289 0.57 -25.36 18.59
C GLY A 289 -0.63 -24.53 18.12
N CYS A 290 -1.25 -23.75 19.01
CA CYS A 290 -2.40 -22.92 18.64
C CYS A 290 -2.02 -21.82 17.63
N SER A 291 -2.98 -21.39 16.83
CA SER A 291 -2.84 -20.27 15.89
C SER A 291 -3.50 -18.99 16.41
N CYS A 292 -3.57 -18.81 17.75
CA CYS A 292 -4.17 -17.63 18.38
C CYS A 292 -3.49 -16.34 17.95
N ILE A 293 -2.21 -16.38 17.56
CA ILE A 293 -1.50 -15.22 17.02
C ILE A 293 -2.20 -14.62 15.79
N ASN A 294 -2.83 -15.44 14.96
CA ASN A 294 -3.58 -14.96 13.79
C ASN A 294 -4.82 -14.14 14.19
N GLN A 295 -5.39 -14.40 15.37
CA GLN A 295 -6.51 -13.61 15.88
C GLN A 295 -6.06 -12.24 16.38
N LEU A 296 -4.81 -12.11 16.84
CA LEU A 296 -4.21 -10.82 17.22
C LEU A 296 -3.74 -10.02 16.02
N LEU A 297 -3.12 -10.69 15.04
CA LEU A 297 -2.53 -10.04 13.88
C LEU A 297 -3.54 -9.70 12.79
N TYR A 298 -4.54 -10.57 12.60
CA TYR A 298 -5.50 -10.48 11.52
C TYR A 298 -6.90 -10.85 12.01
N PRO A 299 -7.53 -10.04 12.89
CA PRO A 299 -8.93 -10.27 13.22
C PRO A 299 -9.73 -10.14 11.91
N LYS A 300 -10.29 -11.25 11.41
CA LYS A 300 -11.00 -11.31 10.11
C LYS A 300 -12.11 -10.27 9.94
N SER A 301 -12.56 -9.67 11.04
CA SER A 301 -13.66 -8.71 11.12
C SER A 301 -13.24 -7.28 11.45
N ARG A 302 -11.93 -6.97 11.54
CA ARG A 302 -11.47 -5.63 11.92
C ARG A 302 -10.58 -5.00 10.83
N PRO A 303 -10.88 -3.78 10.40
CA PRO A 303 -9.99 -3.04 9.51
C PRO A 303 -8.62 -2.81 10.15
N THR A 304 -7.58 -2.86 9.33
CA THR A 304 -6.21 -2.50 9.68
C THR A 304 -6.09 -0.97 9.83
N PRO A 305 -5.23 -0.48 10.75
CA PRO A 305 -4.89 0.95 10.77
C PRO A 305 -4.31 1.40 9.43
N GLN A 306 -4.60 2.64 9.05
CA GLN A 306 -4.06 3.25 7.82
C GLN A 306 -2.91 4.20 8.15
N ILE A 307 -1.90 4.23 7.30
CA ILE A 307 -0.80 5.20 7.38
C ILE A 307 -1.28 6.53 6.80
N LYS A 308 -1.27 7.56 7.65
CA LYS A 308 -1.68 8.92 7.32
C LYS A 308 -0.61 9.93 7.72
N SER A 309 -0.64 11.10 7.08
CA SER A 309 0.20 12.24 7.40
C SER A 309 -0.50 13.08 8.46
N PHE A 310 0.16 13.25 9.60
CA PHE A 310 -0.26 14.10 10.71
C PHE A 310 0.52 15.44 10.66
N PRO A 311 0.27 16.40 11.58
CA PRO A 311 0.92 17.71 11.55
C PRO A 311 2.44 17.63 11.34
N LYS A 312 2.99 18.58 10.57
CA LYS A 312 4.38 18.63 10.11
C LYS A 312 4.79 17.53 9.11
N GLY A 313 3.84 16.88 8.45
CA GLY A 313 4.13 15.89 7.40
C GLY A 313 4.61 14.54 7.95
N ARG A 314 4.47 14.31 9.26
CA ARG A 314 4.91 13.08 9.91
C ARG A 314 3.91 11.97 9.64
N LEU A 315 4.39 10.84 9.14
CA LEU A 315 3.56 9.64 9.01
C LEU A 315 3.16 9.12 10.39
N GLY A 316 1.92 8.66 10.51
CA GLY A 316 1.31 8.11 11.71
C GLY A 316 0.26 7.06 11.35
N LEU A 317 -0.23 6.34 12.36
CA LEU A 317 -1.33 5.39 12.16
C LEU A 317 -2.66 6.01 12.53
N GLN A 318 -3.63 5.89 11.64
CA GLN A 318 -5.00 6.28 11.86
C GLN A 318 -5.85 5.04 12.13
N ALA A 319 -6.67 5.10 13.18
CA ALA A 319 -7.65 4.08 13.49
C ALA A 319 -8.76 4.05 12.43
N VAL A 320 -9.17 2.84 12.02
CA VAL A 320 -10.21 2.61 11.02
C VAL A 320 -11.28 1.70 11.63
N ALA A 321 -12.50 2.21 11.74
CA ALA A 321 -13.67 1.41 12.10
C ALA A 321 -14.35 0.83 10.85
N SER A 322 -15.22 -0.16 11.05
CA SER A 322 -16.00 -0.75 9.95
C SER A 322 -16.95 0.28 9.30
N GLU A 323 -17.41 1.27 10.06
CA GLU A 323 -18.20 2.40 9.57
C GLU A 323 -17.65 3.72 10.12
N PRO A 324 -17.70 4.82 9.34
CA PRO A 324 -17.22 6.12 9.78
C PRO A 324 -17.84 6.59 11.10
N GLY A 325 -17.01 7.12 11.98
CA GLY A 325 -17.43 7.67 13.28
C GLY A 325 -17.71 6.62 14.38
N GLN A 326 -17.63 5.33 14.08
CA GLN A 326 -17.74 4.27 15.10
C GLN A 326 -16.44 4.09 15.90
N ILE A 327 -16.51 3.27 16.95
CA ILE A 327 -15.34 2.83 17.71
C ILE A 327 -14.57 1.81 16.84
N ALA A 328 -13.30 2.11 16.57
CA ALA A 328 -12.39 1.22 15.85
C ALA A 328 -11.80 0.15 16.78
N TYR A 329 -11.43 0.55 18.00
CA TYR A 329 -10.87 -0.32 19.04
C TYR A 329 -11.50 0.02 20.38
N ARG A 330 -12.04 -0.97 21.10
CA ARG A 330 -12.47 -0.76 22.48
C ARG A 330 -11.27 -0.75 23.43
N MET A 331 -11.43 -0.15 24.60
CA MET A 331 -10.47 -0.28 25.68
C MET A 331 -10.08 -1.75 25.92
N GLY A 332 -8.77 -2.03 25.94
CA GLY A 332 -8.22 -3.36 26.14
C GLY A 332 -8.13 -4.21 24.86
N ASP A 333 -8.64 -3.74 23.73
CA ASP A 333 -8.55 -4.48 22.47
C ASP A 333 -7.10 -4.54 21.95
N PRO A 334 -6.66 -5.69 21.42
CA PRO A 334 -5.43 -5.78 20.66
C PRO A 334 -5.57 -5.00 19.34
N ILE A 335 -4.62 -4.12 19.06
CA ILE A 335 -4.53 -3.38 17.80
C ILE A 335 -3.66 -4.15 16.79
N GLY A 336 -2.57 -4.75 17.28
CA GLY A 336 -1.67 -5.61 16.50
C GLY A 336 -0.40 -5.92 17.26
N CYS A 337 0.67 -6.29 16.56
CA CYS A 337 1.98 -6.57 17.17
C CYS A 337 3.09 -5.84 16.43
N LEU A 338 4.07 -5.30 17.15
CA LEU A 338 5.25 -4.71 16.57
C LEU A 338 6.28 -5.80 16.24
N TYR A 339 6.78 -5.77 15.00
CA TYR A 339 7.81 -6.69 14.53
C TYR A 339 9.02 -5.97 13.96
N GLY A 340 10.18 -6.58 14.10
CA GLY A 340 11.41 -6.11 13.47
C GLY A 340 12.58 -7.08 13.65
N GLU A 341 13.79 -6.57 13.47
CA GLU A 341 15.00 -7.34 13.68
C GLU A 341 15.33 -7.43 15.17
N ILE A 342 15.67 -8.64 15.65
CA ILE A 342 16.12 -8.87 17.02
C ILE A 342 17.62 -8.60 17.11
N ALA A 343 18.02 -7.75 18.07
CA ALA A 343 19.40 -7.42 18.35
C ALA A 343 19.74 -7.52 19.85
N PRO A 344 21.03 -7.73 20.22
CA PRO A 344 21.47 -7.64 21.60
C PRO A 344 21.29 -6.24 22.20
N LEU A 345 21.15 -6.19 23.53
CA LEU A 345 21.17 -4.92 24.26
C LEU A 345 22.50 -4.18 24.06
N GLY A 346 22.44 -2.85 24.00
CA GLY A 346 23.63 -1.97 23.92
C GLY A 346 24.32 -1.94 22.55
N VAL A 347 23.88 -2.71 21.55
CA VAL A 347 24.46 -2.68 20.19
C VAL A 347 24.02 -1.44 19.41
N TYR A 348 22.77 -1.02 19.58
CA TYR A 348 22.20 0.15 18.94
C TYR A 348 21.50 0.99 20.00
N ASP A 349 21.77 2.29 20.02
CA ASP A 349 21.14 3.23 20.97
C ASP A 349 20.49 4.40 20.22
N ASN A 350 19.62 4.06 19.28
CA ASN A 350 18.89 5.03 18.48
C ASN A 350 17.37 4.87 18.67
N GLU A 351 16.63 5.91 18.23
CA GLU A 351 15.17 6.01 18.30
C GLU A 351 14.42 4.94 17.48
N GLN A 352 15.12 4.00 16.85
CA GLN A 352 14.56 2.94 16.02
C GLN A 352 14.60 1.57 16.69
N THR A 353 14.74 1.55 18.01
CA THR A 353 14.76 0.32 18.80
C THR A 353 13.80 0.39 19.97
N ILE A 354 13.26 -0.77 20.35
CA ILE A 354 12.46 -0.93 21.56
C ILE A 354 13.00 -2.11 22.36
N GLU A 355 13.07 -1.95 23.67
CA GLU A 355 13.49 -3.01 24.57
C GLU A 355 12.41 -4.08 24.72
N PHE A 356 12.83 -5.33 24.66
CA PHE A 356 11.95 -6.48 24.78
C PHE A 356 12.14 -7.13 26.15
N VAL A 357 11.18 -6.89 27.03
CA VAL A 357 11.15 -7.45 28.38
C VAL A 357 10.32 -8.73 28.36
N LYS A 358 10.78 -9.78 29.07
CA LYS A 358 9.93 -10.94 29.35
C LYS A 358 9.28 -10.71 30.71
N PRO A 359 7.97 -10.40 30.79
CA PRO A 359 7.33 -10.06 32.04
C PRO A 359 7.45 -11.23 33.02
N ARG A 360 8.19 -11.00 34.10
CA ARG A 360 8.33 -11.91 35.24
C ARG A 360 7.96 -11.18 36.53
N PRO A 361 7.52 -11.90 37.58
CA PRO A 361 7.08 -11.28 38.83
C PRO A 361 8.16 -10.49 39.60
N THR A 362 9.45 -10.64 39.25
CA THR A 362 10.56 -10.12 40.06
C THR A 362 11.63 -9.39 39.25
N ASP A 363 11.50 -9.26 37.92
CA ASP A 363 12.57 -8.65 37.12
C ASP A 363 12.01 -8.08 35.81
N GLU A 364 12.13 -6.76 35.64
CA GLU A 364 11.74 -6.00 34.44
C GLU A 364 12.91 -5.88 33.43
N ASN A 365 13.94 -6.71 33.60
CA ASN A 365 15.14 -6.63 32.77
C ASN A 365 14.86 -7.05 31.32
N ALA A 366 15.27 -6.20 30.38
CA ALA A 366 15.20 -6.48 28.96
C ALA A 366 16.07 -7.69 28.58
N VAL A 367 15.64 -8.43 27.55
CA VAL A 367 16.34 -9.62 27.03
C VAL A 367 16.99 -9.33 25.68
N CYS A 368 16.36 -8.50 24.86
CA CYS A 368 16.86 -8.05 23.57
C CYS A 368 16.24 -6.70 23.19
N ARG A 369 16.65 -6.12 22.06
CA ARG A 369 15.96 -5.01 21.39
C ARG A 369 15.33 -5.49 20.09
N ILE A 370 14.18 -4.92 19.71
CA ILE A 370 13.59 -5.05 18.38
C ILE A 370 13.90 -3.75 17.62
N ARG A 371 14.38 -3.86 16.37
CA ARG A 371 14.85 -2.73 15.54
C ARG A 371 14.06 -2.62 14.23
N ARG A 372 13.83 -1.37 13.78
CA ARG A 372 13.07 -1.04 12.55
C ARG A 372 13.81 -1.21 11.22
N VAL A 373 15.12 -0.92 11.20
CA VAL A 373 15.85 -0.34 10.04
C VAL A 373 15.35 -0.69 8.63
N ASP A 374 15.34 -1.95 8.19
CA ASP A 374 14.86 -2.34 6.85
C ASP A 374 13.72 -3.36 6.87
N VAL A 375 13.38 -3.85 8.06
CA VAL A 375 12.40 -4.91 8.26
C VAL A 375 11.57 -4.55 9.47
N GLY A 376 10.35 -4.11 9.22
CA GLY A 376 9.40 -3.74 10.25
C GLY A 376 8.01 -3.67 9.66
N ASN A 377 6.98 -3.73 10.49
CA ASN A 377 5.60 -3.55 10.04
C ASN A 377 5.10 -2.13 10.32
N LEU A 378 3.84 -1.87 9.94
CA LEU A 378 3.21 -0.55 10.03
C LEU A 378 3.25 0.09 11.43
N PHE A 379 3.40 -0.71 12.50
CA PHE A 379 3.41 -0.21 13.87
C PHE A 379 4.65 0.59 14.26
N TRP A 380 5.70 0.57 13.43
CA TRP A 380 6.81 1.50 13.55
C TRP A 380 6.46 2.96 13.21
N PHE A 381 5.28 3.20 12.65
CA PHE A 381 4.75 4.55 12.40
C PHE A 381 3.85 5.06 13.54
N LEU A 382 3.75 4.34 14.66
CA LEU A 382 3.06 4.88 15.84
C LEU A 382 3.83 6.08 16.39
N ASN A 383 3.13 7.20 16.54
CA ASN A 383 3.74 8.42 17.03
C ASN A 383 3.77 8.49 18.57
N HIS A 384 4.75 9.20 19.10
CA HIS A 384 4.86 9.46 20.54
C HIS A 384 3.77 10.42 21.03
N SER A 385 3.21 10.13 22.21
CA SER A 385 2.33 11.02 22.97
C SER A 385 2.47 10.78 24.48
N HIS A 386 2.44 11.86 25.27
CA HIS A 386 2.36 11.77 26.75
C HIS A 386 0.96 11.40 27.26
N LYS A 387 -0.05 11.38 26.38
CA LYS A 387 -1.40 10.90 26.65
C LYS A 387 -1.76 9.83 25.61
N PRO A 388 -1.10 8.66 25.69
CA PRO A 388 -1.18 7.67 24.63
C PRO A 388 -2.58 7.05 24.53
N LEU A 389 -3.01 6.69 23.32
CA LEU A 389 -4.24 5.92 23.08
C LEU A 389 -4.01 4.41 23.14
N ALA A 390 -2.75 3.98 23.01
CA ALA A 390 -2.35 2.60 23.09
C ALA A 390 -1.05 2.45 23.87
N HIS A 391 -0.74 1.23 24.32
CA HIS A 391 0.52 0.91 24.96
C HIS A 391 1.10 -0.40 24.44
N PHE A 392 2.38 -0.60 24.70
CA PHE A 392 3.03 -1.89 24.50
C PHE A 392 2.73 -2.85 25.64
N LEU A 393 2.51 -4.11 25.28
CA LEU A 393 2.33 -5.21 26.22
C LEU A 393 3.05 -6.45 25.68
N GLN A 394 3.90 -7.08 26.49
CA GLN A 394 4.54 -8.32 26.08
C GLN A 394 3.64 -9.51 26.43
N THR A 395 3.20 -10.24 25.39
CA THR A 395 2.20 -11.30 25.51
C THR A 395 2.74 -12.63 25.02
N ARG A 396 2.36 -13.74 25.68
CA ARG A 396 2.64 -15.09 25.17
C ARG A 396 1.54 -15.54 24.23
N VAL A 397 1.88 -15.87 23.00
CA VAL A 397 0.91 -16.36 22.03
C VAL A 397 1.59 -17.33 21.07
N SER A 398 0.94 -18.47 20.83
CA SER A 398 1.38 -19.45 19.83
C SER A 398 2.86 -19.86 19.94
N GLY A 399 3.35 -20.01 21.18
CA GLY A 399 4.73 -20.45 21.48
C GLY A 399 5.81 -19.37 21.40
N ARG A 400 5.40 -18.10 21.30
CA ARG A 400 6.31 -16.96 21.21
C ARG A 400 5.86 -15.81 22.10
N TRP A 401 6.82 -15.05 22.58
CA TRP A 401 6.60 -13.73 23.14
C TRP A 401 6.51 -12.72 22.00
N VAL A 402 5.50 -11.86 22.04
CA VAL A 402 5.29 -10.79 21.05
C VAL A 402 5.14 -9.44 21.75
N MET A 403 5.51 -8.37 21.04
CA MET A 403 5.23 -7.00 21.47
C MET A 403 3.84 -6.60 20.96
N GLU A 404 2.81 -6.86 21.76
CA GLU A 404 1.43 -6.49 21.46
C GLU A 404 1.22 -4.99 21.65
N ILE A 405 0.38 -4.38 20.80
CA ILE A 405 -0.09 -3.01 20.97
C ILE A 405 -1.55 -3.09 21.35
N ARG A 406 -1.91 -2.52 22.49
CA ARG A 406 -3.25 -2.63 23.07
C ARG A 406 -3.83 -1.26 23.36
N ALA A 407 -5.12 -1.08 23.07
CA ALA A 407 -5.83 0.17 23.32
C ALA A 407 -6.00 0.40 24.83
N VAL A 408 -5.67 1.60 25.32
CA VAL A 408 -5.84 1.95 26.75
C VAL A 408 -7.20 2.58 27.04
N GLN A 409 -7.92 2.99 25.99
CA GLN A 409 -9.27 3.54 26.02
C GLN A 409 -9.95 3.25 24.69
N ASP A 410 -11.24 3.59 24.56
CA ASP A 410 -11.93 3.50 23.28
C ASP A 410 -11.28 4.45 22.25
N ILE A 411 -10.92 3.91 21.08
CA ILE A 411 -10.32 4.64 19.97
C ILE A 411 -11.34 4.73 18.85
N TYR A 412 -11.73 5.95 18.52
CA TYR A 412 -12.71 6.23 17.47
C TYR A 412 -12.08 6.27 16.09
N ASP A 413 -12.88 5.96 15.09
CA ASP A 413 -12.54 6.11 13.68
C ASP A 413 -11.90 7.47 13.38
N GLY A 414 -10.81 7.46 12.61
CA GLY A 414 -10.11 8.69 12.21
C GLY A 414 -9.10 9.22 13.24
N SER A 415 -9.07 8.68 14.47
CA SER A 415 -8.12 9.08 15.50
C SER A 415 -6.68 8.64 15.16
N GLU A 416 -5.69 9.45 15.51
CA GLU A 416 -4.28 9.03 15.48
C GLU A 416 -3.99 8.05 16.61
N ILE A 417 -3.58 6.83 16.28
CA ILE A 417 -3.09 5.86 17.27
C ILE A 417 -1.67 6.27 17.66
N ASN A 418 -1.46 6.50 18.95
CA ASN A 418 -0.21 6.97 19.51
C ASN A 418 0.11 6.23 20.81
N ILE A 419 1.40 6.19 21.14
CA ILE A 419 1.98 5.41 22.24
C ILE A 419 2.98 6.27 23.02
N ASP A 420 3.31 5.84 24.22
CA ASP A 420 4.47 6.35 24.94
C ASP A 420 5.68 5.51 24.51
N TRP A 421 6.72 6.12 23.94
CA TRP A 421 7.95 5.43 23.52
C TRP A 421 9.01 5.44 24.62
N THR A 422 8.74 6.14 25.73
CA THR A 422 9.65 6.24 26.88
C THR A 422 9.39 5.16 27.95
N LYS A 423 8.34 4.37 27.75
CA LYS A 423 7.90 3.24 28.58
C LYS A 423 7.81 2.00 27.72
#